data_AF-A0AAW0AHK9-F1
#
_entry.id   AF-A0AAW0AHK9-F1
#
_cell.length_a   1.000
_cell.length_b   1.000
_cell.length_c   1.000
_cell.angle_alpha   90.00
_cell.angle_beta   90.00
_cell.angle_gamma   90.00
#
_symmetry.space_group_name_H-M   'P 1'
#
loop_
_entity.id
_entity.type
_entity.pdbx_description
1 polymer ?
#
loop_
_entity_poly.entity_id
_entity_poly.type
_entity_poly.pdbx_seq_one_letter_code
_entity_poly.pdbx_strand_id
1 'polypeptide(L)'
;MSHYKCRVKRTIFVPRDESIRKAVILHNAIPIPHRHPLPPLVKVSLSVQDKYETCIEKRGVVGATVRDVDRAESSLLLCDGQPPSAWSPALGNMRSKRDMVRKQKVKRYPAGMGIPGAFQLFLEDQKKPLDQRYDSRHNFISSRNFGQNSLKLEI
;
A
#
# COMPACT_ATOMS: atom_id res chain seq x y z
N MET A 1 -10.91 -5.97 -9.58
CA MET A 1 -10.95 -4.87 -10.57
C MET A 1 -12.12 -5.18 -11.49
N SER A 2 -13.05 -4.25 -11.71
CA SER A 2 -14.14 -4.48 -12.66
C SER A 2 -13.57 -4.62 -14.07
N HIS A 3 -13.83 -5.75 -14.73
CA HIS A 3 -13.47 -5.95 -16.14
C HIS A 3 -14.31 -5.07 -17.09
N TYR A 4 -15.43 -4.50 -16.60
CA TYR A 4 -16.32 -3.67 -17.40
C TYR A 4 -15.98 -2.20 -17.29
N LYS A 5 -15.85 -1.55 -18.46
CA LYS A 5 -15.69 -0.09 -18.57
C LYS A 5 -16.96 0.61 -18.03
N CYS A 6 -16.78 1.53 -17.08
CA CYS A 6 -17.86 2.36 -16.60
C CYS A 6 -18.38 3.27 -17.72
N ARG A 7 -19.72 3.37 -17.86
CA ARG A 7 -20.36 4.28 -18.83
C ARG A 7 -20.58 5.69 -18.27
N VAL A 8 -20.52 5.85 -16.96
CA VAL A 8 -20.73 7.14 -16.30
C VAL A 8 -19.57 8.08 -16.64
N LYS A 9 -19.90 9.25 -17.19
CA LYS A 9 -18.96 10.32 -17.53
C LYS A 9 -19.35 11.58 -16.75
N ARG A 10 -18.38 12.43 -16.46
CA ARG A 10 -18.60 13.79 -15.93
C ARG A 10 -17.90 14.76 -16.86
N THR A 11 -18.55 15.88 -17.17
CA THR A 11 -17.96 16.93 -17.99
C THR A 11 -17.59 18.08 -17.09
N ILE A 12 -16.31 18.43 -17.08
CA ILE A 12 -15.77 19.54 -16.28
C ILE A 12 -15.35 20.62 -17.28
N PHE A 13 -15.97 21.79 -17.19
CA PHE A 13 -15.59 22.97 -17.95
C PHE A 13 -14.67 23.82 -17.09
N VAL A 14 -13.47 24.03 -17.62
CA VAL A 14 -12.50 24.96 -17.06
C VAL A 14 -12.42 26.16 -18.02
N PRO A 15 -12.70 27.38 -17.56
CA PRO A 15 -12.59 28.57 -18.40
C PRO A 15 -11.14 28.76 -18.85
N ARG A 16 -10.95 29.25 -20.07
CA ARG A 16 -9.60 29.59 -20.58
C ARG A 16 -9.02 30.85 -19.95
N ASP A 17 -9.90 31.73 -19.48
CA ASP A 17 -9.52 32.94 -18.78
C ASP A 17 -8.95 32.59 -17.40
N GLU A 18 -7.66 32.86 -17.20
CA GLU A 18 -6.92 32.58 -15.98
C GLU A 18 -7.38 33.40 -14.76
N SER A 19 -8.11 34.50 -15.00
CA SER A 19 -8.72 35.29 -13.92
C SER A 19 -9.88 34.54 -13.25
N ILE A 20 -10.54 33.62 -13.97
CA ILE A 20 -11.69 32.86 -13.47
C ILE A 20 -11.21 31.53 -12.90
N ARG A 21 -10.87 31.52 -11.60
CA ARG A 21 -10.45 30.31 -10.87
C ARG A 21 -11.64 29.43 -10.42
N LYS A 22 -12.58 29.17 -11.33
CA LYS A 22 -13.78 28.35 -11.07
C LYS A 22 -13.92 27.28 -12.16
N ALA A 23 -14.41 26.10 -11.79
CA ALA A 23 -14.76 25.04 -12.75
C ALA A 23 -16.26 24.76 -12.65
N VAL A 24 -16.91 24.57 -13.80
CA VAL A 24 -18.32 24.17 -13.86
C VAL A 24 -18.38 22.67 -14.12
N ILE A 25 -18.99 21.93 -13.19
CA ILE A 25 -19.18 20.49 -13.32
C ILE A 25 -20.61 20.26 -13.80
N LEU A 26 -20.76 19.79 -15.04
CA LEU A 26 -22.05 19.36 -15.55
C LEU A 26 -22.29 17.91 -15.15
N HIS A 27 -23.33 17.71 -14.35
CA HIS A 27 -23.89 16.40 -14.09
C HIS A 27 -24.85 16.05 -15.23
N ASN A 28 -24.76 14.82 -15.75
CA ASN A 28 -25.74 14.36 -16.73
C ASN A 28 -27.13 14.41 -16.10
N ALA A 29 -28.09 15.01 -16.80
CA ALA A 29 -29.47 15.13 -16.32
C ALA A 29 -30.15 13.76 -16.11
N ILE A 30 -29.68 12.73 -16.82
CA ILE A 30 -30.16 11.35 -16.69
C ILE A 30 -29.15 10.54 -15.87
N PRO A 31 -29.55 9.98 -14.71
CA PRO A 31 -28.68 9.13 -13.90
C PRO A 31 -28.39 7.81 -14.62
N ILE A 32 -27.17 7.66 -15.13
CA ILE A 32 -26.70 6.42 -15.77
C ILE A 32 -26.21 5.47 -14.67
N PRO A 33 -26.76 4.26 -14.53
CA PRO A 33 -26.28 3.30 -13.55
C PRO A 33 -24.87 2.82 -13.88
N HIS A 34 -24.06 2.60 -12.84
CA HIS A 34 -22.73 2.03 -12.98
C HIS A 34 -22.81 0.55 -13.40
N ARG A 35 -21.87 0.10 -14.24
CA ARG A 35 -21.74 -1.30 -14.66
C ARG A 35 -20.82 -2.13 -13.77
N HIS A 36 -20.54 -1.62 -12.59
CA HIS A 36 -19.63 -2.22 -11.64
C HIS A 36 -20.04 -1.83 -10.23
N PRO A 37 -19.69 -2.63 -9.22
CA PRO A 37 -19.88 -2.23 -7.84
C PRO A 37 -19.15 -0.91 -7.60
N LEU A 38 -19.84 0.01 -6.94
CA LEU A 38 -19.21 1.22 -6.43
C LEU A 38 -18.45 0.86 -5.16
N PRO A 39 -17.18 1.27 -5.02
CA PRO A 39 -16.55 1.19 -3.71
C PRO A 39 -17.36 2.07 -2.73
N PRO A 40 -17.37 1.72 -1.44
CA PRO A 40 -18.06 2.52 -0.44
C PRO A 40 -17.53 3.96 -0.48
N LEU A 41 -18.45 4.92 -0.53
CA LEU A 41 -18.15 6.36 -0.57
C LEU A 41 -17.83 6.90 0.82
N VAL A 42 -17.15 6.10 1.63
CA VAL A 42 -16.79 6.43 3.02
C VAL A 42 -15.32 6.80 3.05
N LYS A 43 -15.02 7.95 3.63
CA LYS A 43 -13.63 8.38 3.85
C LYS A 43 -12.99 7.53 4.95
N VAL A 44 -11.69 7.29 4.81
CA VAL A 44 -10.90 6.63 5.86
C VAL A 44 -10.76 7.63 7.01
N SER A 45 -11.21 7.28 8.21
CA SER A 45 -10.96 8.09 9.41
C SER A 45 -9.51 7.95 9.86
N LEU A 46 -9.00 8.90 10.64
CA LEU A 46 -7.63 8.85 11.16
C LEU A 46 -7.38 7.58 11.98
N SER A 47 -8.30 7.22 12.88
CA SER A 47 -8.22 5.97 13.65
C SER A 47 -8.10 4.73 12.77
N VAL A 48 -8.78 4.73 11.61
CA VAL A 48 -8.75 3.60 10.68
C VAL A 48 -7.44 3.55 9.92
N GLN A 49 -6.93 4.71 9.55
CA GLN A 49 -5.63 4.85 8.91
C GLN A 49 -4.52 4.37 9.85
N ASP A 50 -4.48 4.85 11.09
CA ASP A 50 -3.43 4.50 12.07
C ASP A 50 -3.40 2.98 12.35
N LYS A 51 -4.58 2.35 12.45
CA LYS A 51 -4.67 0.91 12.64
C LYS A 51 -4.12 0.16 11.42
N TYR A 52 -4.45 0.59 10.20
CA TYR A 52 -3.91 -0.03 8.98
C TYR A 52 -2.41 0.21 8.81
N GLU A 53 -1.90 1.38 9.22
CA GLU A 53 -0.47 1.67 9.24
C GLU A 53 0.28 0.74 10.20
N THR A 54 -0.28 0.47 11.39
CA THR A 54 0.24 -0.55 12.30
C THR A 54 0.31 -1.93 11.64
N CYS A 55 -0.71 -2.32 10.88
CA CYS A 55 -0.69 -3.58 10.12
C CYS A 55 0.45 -3.63 9.09
N ILE A 56 0.69 -2.53 8.37
CA ILE A 56 1.81 -2.41 7.41
C ILE A 56 3.16 -2.55 8.12
N GLU A 57 3.33 -1.88 9.26
CA GLU A 57 4.57 -1.94 10.04
C GLU A 57 4.84 -3.34 10.59
N LYS A 58 3.82 -4.02 11.12
CA LYS A 58 3.94 -5.39 11.65
C LYS A 58 4.18 -6.44 10.57
N ARG A 59 3.66 -6.25 9.36
CA ARG A 59 4.03 -7.10 8.21
C ARG A 59 5.44 -6.78 7.69
N GLY A 60 5.89 -5.55 7.86
CA GLY A 60 7.13 -5.02 7.31
C GLY A 60 6.89 -4.30 5.98
N VAL A 61 7.57 -3.16 5.81
CA VAL A 61 7.35 -2.21 4.68
C VAL A 61 8.00 -2.69 3.37
N VAL A 62 9.06 -3.49 3.47
CA VAL A 62 9.90 -3.91 2.34
C VAL A 62 9.12 -4.87 1.44
N GLY A 63 8.97 -4.53 0.16
CA GLY A 63 8.25 -5.38 -0.80
C GLY A 63 6.74 -5.49 -0.57
N ALA A 64 6.19 -4.93 0.52
CA ALA A 64 4.79 -5.12 0.89
C ALA A 64 3.82 -4.63 -0.19
N THR A 65 2.87 -5.49 -0.56
CA THR A 65 1.69 -5.09 -1.32
C THR A 65 0.46 -5.08 -0.42
N VAL A 66 -0.60 -4.41 -0.87
CA VAL A 66 -1.89 -4.42 -0.14
C VAL A 66 -2.39 -5.85 0.09
N ARG A 67 -2.18 -6.75 -0.88
CA ARG A 67 -2.56 -8.15 -0.75
C ARG A 67 -1.76 -8.85 0.35
N ASP A 68 -0.48 -8.54 0.47
CA ASP A 68 0.40 -9.15 1.47
C ASP A 68 0.05 -8.66 2.87
N VAL A 69 -0.29 -7.38 3.02
CA VAL A 69 -0.74 -6.80 4.30
C VAL A 69 -2.09 -7.40 4.69
N ASP A 70 -3.08 -7.40 3.79
CA ASP A 70 -4.43 -7.88 4.10
C ASP A 70 -4.46 -9.39 4.45
N ARG A 71 -3.50 -10.18 3.95
CA ARG A 71 -3.37 -11.63 4.19
C ARG A 71 -2.36 -11.99 5.26
N ALA A 72 -1.61 -11.02 5.79
CA ALA A 72 -0.61 -11.29 6.81
C ALA A 72 -1.27 -11.78 8.09
N GLU A 73 -0.75 -12.86 8.67
CA GLU A 73 -1.20 -13.36 9.97
C GLU A 73 -1.11 -12.28 11.05
N SER A 74 -0.05 -11.46 11.02
CA SER A 74 0.12 -10.32 11.92
C SER A 74 -0.98 -9.27 11.77
N SER A 75 -1.50 -9.05 10.56
CA SER A 75 -2.60 -8.12 10.31
C SER A 75 -3.95 -8.71 10.70
N LEU A 76 -4.16 -10.01 10.47
CA LEU A 76 -5.35 -10.72 10.94
C LEU A 76 -5.42 -10.72 12.46
N LEU A 77 -4.31 -10.96 13.15
CA LEU A 77 -4.25 -10.93 14.61
C LEU A 77 -4.63 -9.57 15.19
N LEU A 78 -4.22 -8.47 14.55
CA LEU A 78 -4.59 -7.10 14.93
C LEU A 78 -6.05 -6.73 14.62
N CYS A 79 -6.68 -7.51 13.74
CA CYS A 79 -8.04 -7.32 13.27
C CYS A 79 -8.97 -8.46 13.74
N ASP A 80 -8.66 -9.07 14.89
CA ASP A 80 -9.50 -10.10 15.55
C ASP A 80 -9.81 -11.29 14.62
N GLY A 81 -8.81 -11.71 13.83
CA GLY A 81 -8.90 -12.80 12.86
C GLY A 81 -9.61 -12.43 11.55
N GLN A 82 -10.09 -11.19 11.41
CA GLN A 82 -10.79 -10.71 10.21
C GLN A 82 -9.85 -9.90 9.30
N PRO A 83 -10.11 -9.85 7.98
CA PRO A 83 -9.34 -9.00 7.09
C PRO A 83 -9.60 -7.52 7.43
N PRO A 84 -8.61 -6.61 7.23
CA PRO A 84 -8.78 -5.19 7.54
C PRO A 84 -9.98 -4.53 6.86
N SER A 85 -10.42 -5.03 5.70
CA SER A 85 -11.62 -4.55 4.99
C SER A 85 -12.94 -4.83 5.72
N ALA A 86 -12.98 -5.81 6.63
CA ALA A 86 -14.18 -6.12 7.41
C ALA A 86 -14.39 -5.10 8.54
N TRP A 87 -13.32 -4.50 9.06
CA TRP A 87 -13.39 -3.57 10.18
C TRP A 87 -13.90 -2.19 9.78
N SER A 88 -13.56 -1.71 8.59
CA SER A 88 -14.11 -0.46 8.05
C SER A 88 -14.40 -0.57 6.56
N PRO A 89 -15.58 -0.16 6.09
CA PRO A 89 -15.89 -0.15 4.66
C PRO A 89 -14.92 0.73 3.88
N ALA A 90 -14.35 1.77 4.50
CA ALA A 90 -13.37 2.65 3.86
C ALA A 90 -12.10 1.90 3.40
N LEU A 91 -11.72 0.81 4.08
CA LEU A 91 -10.59 -0.06 3.71
C LEU A 91 -10.93 -1.03 2.57
N GLY A 92 -12.19 -1.08 2.12
CA GLY A 92 -12.58 -1.75 0.87
C GLY A 92 -12.01 -1.04 -0.37
N ASN A 93 -11.61 0.23 -0.26
CA ASN A 93 -11.01 0.97 -1.37
C ASN A 93 -9.52 0.63 -1.54
N MET A 94 -9.21 -0.17 -2.56
CA MET A 94 -7.83 -0.56 -2.90
C MET A 94 -6.91 0.61 -3.20
N ARG A 95 -7.43 1.74 -3.71
CA ARG A 95 -6.61 2.92 -3.98
C ARG A 95 -6.09 3.53 -2.68
N SER A 96 -6.97 3.73 -1.70
CA SER A 96 -6.62 4.27 -0.39
C SER A 96 -5.57 3.40 0.31
N LYS A 97 -5.74 2.07 0.27
CA LYS A 97 -4.74 1.14 0.84
C LYS A 97 -3.38 1.22 0.14
N ARG A 98 -3.36 1.30 -1.19
CA ARG A 98 -2.11 1.49 -1.95
C ARG A 98 -1.42 2.80 -1.60
N ASP A 99 -2.19 3.86 -1.42
CA ASP A 99 -1.65 5.17 -1.02
C ASP A 99 -1.03 5.10 0.38
N MET A 100 -1.66 4.44 1.34
CA MET A 100 -1.10 4.23 2.69
C MET A 100 0.20 3.41 2.65
N VAL A 101 0.21 2.28 1.94
CA VAL A 101 1.43 1.47 1.76
C VAL A 101 2.54 2.28 1.08
N ARG A 102 2.21 3.06 0.06
CA ARG A 102 3.18 3.92 -0.62
C ARG A 102 3.74 4.99 0.31
N LYS A 103 2.89 5.67 1.10
CA LYS A 103 3.33 6.66 2.08
C LYS A 103 4.32 6.06 3.08
N GLN A 104 4.01 4.88 3.62
CA GLN A 104 4.88 4.17 4.56
C GLN A 104 6.21 3.74 3.91
N LYS A 105 6.19 3.32 2.64
CA LYS A 105 7.41 3.04 1.87
C LYS A 105 8.29 4.27 1.68
N VAL A 106 7.70 5.42 1.33
CA VAL A 106 8.44 6.68 1.18
C VAL A 106 9.02 7.14 2.53
N LYS A 107 8.27 6.98 3.63
CA LYS A 107 8.74 7.31 4.99
C LYS A 107 9.97 6.46 5.37
N ARG A 108 9.98 5.18 4.99
CA ARG A 108 11.09 4.26 5.29
C ARG A 108 12.28 4.42 4.34
N TYR A 109 12.02 4.75 3.07
CA TYR A 109 13.01 4.86 2.01
C TYR A 109 12.92 6.24 1.35
N PRO A 110 13.54 7.28 1.96
CA PRO A 110 13.41 8.66 1.48
C PRO A 110 14.06 8.88 0.10
N ALA A 111 15.14 8.18 -0.25
CA ALA A 111 15.71 8.18 -1.61
C ALA A 111 14.87 7.39 -2.64
N GLY A 112 13.72 6.85 -2.22
CA GLY A 112 12.83 6.05 -3.05
C GLY A 112 13.26 4.58 -3.16
N MET A 113 12.55 3.85 -4.02
CA MET A 113 12.75 2.41 -4.23
C MET A 113 13.39 2.08 -5.59
N GLY A 114 13.87 3.10 -6.32
CA GLY A 114 14.53 2.95 -7.61
C GLY A 114 16.06 2.91 -7.49
N ILE A 115 16.75 3.26 -8.58
CA ILE A 115 18.22 3.35 -8.62
C ILE A 115 18.80 4.24 -7.51
N PRO A 116 18.25 5.43 -7.20
CA PRO A 116 18.80 6.27 -6.13
C PRO A 116 18.74 5.60 -4.76
N GLY A 117 17.64 4.88 -4.46
CA GLY A 117 17.50 4.12 -3.22
C GLY A 117 18.49 2.94 -3.15
N ALA A 118 18.68 2.22 -4.25
CA ALA A 118 19.66 1.14 -4.33
C ALA A 118 21.10 1.66 -4.13
N PHE A 119 21.42 2.83 -4.71
CA PHE A 119 22.72 3.46 -4.53
C PHE A 119 22.94 3.94 -3.09
N GLN A 120 21.91 4.50 -2.44
CA GLN A 120 21.99 4.84 -1.03
C GLN A 120 22.28 3.60 -0.16
N LEU A 121 21.58 2.49 -0.40
CA LEU A 121 21.82 1.24 0.32
C LEU A 121 23.25 0.73 0.11
N PHE A 122 23.79 0.85 -1.12
CA PHE A 122 25.18 0.52 -1.41
C PHE A 122 26.18 1.40 -0.63
N LEU A 123 25.94 2.72 -0.57
CA LEU A 123 26.78 3.63 0.22
C LEU A 123 26.70 3.34 1.72
N GLU A 124 25.52 2.95 2.22
CA GLU A 124 25.35 2.52 3.61
C GLU A 124 26.09 1.21 3.90
N ASP A 125 26.08 0.27 2.96
CA ASP A 125 26.81 -0.99 3.07
C ASP A 125 28.33 -0.79 3.06
N GLN A 126 28.83 0.15 2.24
CA GLN A 126 30.24 0.55 2.21
C GLN A 126 30.75 1.14 3.53
N LYS A 127 29.87 1.62 4.41
CA LYS A 127 30.25 2.12 5.74
C LYS A 127 30.47 1.01 6.77
N LYS A 128 30.00 -0.21 6.51
CA LYS A 128 30.15 -1.35 7.42
C LYS A 128 31.59 -1.89 7.39
N PRO A 129 32.06 -2.56 8.45
CA PRO A 129 33.34 -3.26 8.42
C PRO A 129 33.31 -4.38 7.36
N LEU A 130 34.48 -4.70 6.79
CA LEU A 130 34.63 -5.54 5.58
C LEU A 130 33.98 -6.93 5.72
N ASP A 131 34.07 -7.51 6.90
CA ASP A 131 33.44 -8.77 7.31
C ASP A 131 31.92 -8.75 7.16
N GLN A 132 31.27 -7.62 7.46
CA GLN A 132 29.81 -7.49 7.44
C GLN A 132 29.24 -7.00 6.09
N ARG A 133 30.09 -6.65 5.12
CA ARG A 133 29.64 -6.14 3.79
C ARG A 133 29.03 -7.21 2.89
N TYR A 134 29.38 -8.48 3.09
CA TYR A 134 29.04 -9.55 2.14
C TYR A 134 28.02 -10.57 2.67
N ASP A 135 27.81 -10.66 3.99
CA ASP A 135 26.81 -11.56 4.60
C ASP A 135 25.36 -11.18 4.27
N SER A 136 25.12 -9.92 3.89
CA SER A 136 23.80 -9.36 3.61
C SER A 136 23.16 -9.89 2.32
N ARG A 137 23.92 -10.46 1.38
CA ARG A 137 23.38 -10.98 0.10
C ARG A 137 22.79 -12.39 0.21
N HIS A 138 23.28 -13.25 1.10
CA HIS A 138 22.76 -14.61 1.24
C HIS A 138 21.37 -14.66 1.90
N ASN A 139 21.00 -13.66 2.70
CA ASN A 139 19.71 -13.63 3.42
C ASN A 139 18.55 -13.01 2.62
N PHE A 140 18.82 -12.33 1.50
CA PHE A 140 17.75 -11.76 0.68
C PHE A 140 17.01 -12.82 -0.16
N ILE A 141 17.67 -13.97 -0.43
CA ILE A 141 17.07 -15.10 -1.14
C ILE A 141 16.35 -16.07 -0.18
N SER A 142 16.82 -16.21 1.07
CA SER A 142 16.26 -17.20 2.02
C SER A 142 14.95 -16.76 2.70
N SER A 143 14.67 -15.45 2.79
CA SER A 143 13.42 -14.94 3.40
C SER A 143 12.14 -15.19 2.56
N ARG A 144 12.25 -15.79 1.37
CA ARG A 144 11.10 -16.33 0.63
C ARG A 144 10.66 -17.72 1.12
N ASN A 145 11.47 -18.41 1.92
CA ASN A 145 11.18 -19.73 2.47
C ASN A 145 11.55 -19.79 3.96
N PHE A 146 10.72 -19.24 4.83
CA PHE A 146 10.75 -19.60 6.25
C PHE A 146 9.39 -20.12 6.69
N GLY A 147 9.24 -21.41 6.42
CA GLY A 147 8.22 -22.29 6.93
C GLY A 147 8.79 -23.69 7.07
N GLN A 148 9.96 -23.85 7.70
CA GLN A 148 10.41 -25.12 8.27
C GLN A 148 11.14 -24.84 9.58
N ASN A 149 10.47 -25.22 10.67
CA ASN A 149 11.04 -25.24 12.00
C ASN A 149 12.20 -26.23 12.03
N SER A 150 13.37 -25.70 12.38
CA SER A 150 14.52 -26.46 12.88
C SER A 150 14.11 -27.19 14.17
N LEU A 151 13.88 -28.50 14.08
CA LEU A 151 14.00 -29.37 15.25
C LEU A 151 15.49 -29.46 15.60
N LYS A 152 15.80 -28.99 16.80
CA LYS A 152 17.12 -29.07 17.43
C LYS A 152 17.53 -30.54 17.56
N LEU A 153 18.71 -30.87 17.05
CA LEU A 153 19.50 -32.01 17.53
C LEU A 153 20.34 -31.48 18.69
N GLU A 154 19.89 -31.77 19.91
CA GLU A 154 20.76 -31.77 21.08
C GLU A 154 21.39 -33.17 21.19
N ILE A 155 22.69 -33.18 21.49
CA ILE A 155 23.53 -34.35 21.77
C ILE A 155 23.00 -35.12 22.97
#